data_AF-A0A8S3V3L3-F1
#
_entry.id   AF-A0A8S3V3L3-F1
#
_cell.length_a   1.000
_cell.length_b   1.000
_cell.length_c   1.000
_cell.angle_alpha   90.00
_cell.angle_beta   90.00
_cell.angle_gamma   90.00
#
_symmetry.space_group_name_H-M   'P 1'
#
loop_
_entity.id
_entity.type
_entity.pdbx_description
1 polymer ?
#
loop_
_entity_poly.entity_id
_entity_poly.type
_entity_poly.pdbx_seq_one_letter_code
_entity_poly.pdbx_strand_id
1 'polypeptide(L)'
;MIRFSQIVPGSVKRGYIKGTEIENGARYIDILNCDPVLPLRTSLGRFEVRLFADNNRTPCFHCKLIGHSSYQDRPKIMNERRCYNCAAIGHLANACPNEAYCSYCNINGHSRRDCESFKQDQENQGYSKHGPEIIEGRQETKLDTHSDTHSVCDNDTFSESGKNDTTDTLNVLIGASNCTRLGETDENLLNASKSGANFENFTQILDIAVQKTDSFKVDKVAICLGTNDISKHKDDSDQINLLVTKAVAQVKSAYPESHVGLCSIIPRKGNSAQINRLNLSATSVNKFIRKLCAREDNVDYVDLEKLFYKNGTIIRSMFDKADNSGVHINTEGAQNINRKLDDFFHYPKPCVQELHTPMDTKRKRSDGTTTPTSADRMSKRSNTEPKKA
;
A
#
# COMPACT_ATOMS: atom_id res chain seq x y z
N MET A 1 17.30 15.05 -22.88
CA MET A 1 16.32 14.02 -23.29
C MET A 1 15.94 13.21 -22.06
N ILE A 2 14.68 13.26 -21.65
CA ILE A 2 14.16 12.54 -20.49
C ILE A 2 14.09 11.06 -20.88
N ARG A 3 14.79 10.19 -20.12
CA ARG A 3 14.93 8.76 -20.42
C ARG A 3 13.78 7.98 -19.79
N PHE A 4 12.65 7.94 -20.48
CA PHE A 4 11.69 6.86 -20.28
C PHE A 4 12.29 5.55 -20.84
N SER A 5 11.95 4.40 -20.27
CA SER A 5 12.25 3.04 -20.77
C SER A 5 13.69 2.51 -20.74
N GLN A 6 14.61 3.10 -19.97
CA GLN A 6 15.93 2.47 -19.76
C GLN A 6 15.82 1.32 -18.76
N ILE A 7 16.03 0.08 -19.22
CA ILE A 7 16.16 -1.09 -18.35
C ILE A 7 17.39 -0.91 -17.47
N VAL A 8 17.23 -1.07 -16.16
CA VAL A 8 18.35 -1.11 -15.21
C VAL A 8 19.22 -2.32 -15.58
N PRO A 9 20.50 -2.14 -15.92
CA PRO A 9 21.38 -3.25 -16.29
C PRO A 9 21.40 -4.31 -15.19
N GLY A 10 21.19 -5.58 -15.56
CA GLY A 10 21.20 -6.71 -14.62
C GLY A 10 19.90 -6.96 -13.84
N SER A 11 18.84 -6.16 -14.02
CA SER A 11 17.58 -6.31 -13.27
C SER A 11 16.67 -7.45 -13.75
N VAL A 12 17.00 -8.10 -14.86
CA VAL A 12 16.14 -9.12 -15.48
C VAL A 12 16.12 -10.38 -14.63
N LYS A 13 15.00 -10.65 -13.96
CA LYS A 13 14.75 -11.86 -13.18
C LYS A 13 13.75 -12.77 -13.89
N ARG A 14 13.96 -14.08 -13.79
CA ARG A 14 13.04 -15.09 -14.32
C ARG A 14 12.06 -15.50 -13.23
N GLY A 15 10.79 -15.62 -13.59
CA GLY A 15 9.79 -16.19 -12.70
C GLY A 15 9.83 -17.71 -12.70
N TYR A 16 9.56 -18.30 -11.54
CA TYR A 16 9.51 -19.74 -11.34
C TYR A 16 8.18 -20.15 -10.71
N ILE A 17 7.76 -21.38 -10.97
CA ILE A 17 6.61 -21.98 -10.30
C ILE A 17 7.00 -22.21 -8.82
N LYS A 18 6.14 -21.78 -7.90
CA LYS A 18 6.42 -21.78 -6.45
C LYS A 18 6.90 -23.15 -5.96
N GLY A 19 8.07 -23.17 -5.31
CA GLY A 19 8.67 -24.39 -4.77
C GLY A 19 9.35 -25.29 -5.81
N THR A 20 9.58 -24.79 -7.03
CA THR A 20 10.27 -25.52 -8.09
C THR A 20 11.29 -24.61 -8.79
N GLU A 21 12.24 -25.22 -9.50
CA GLU A 21 13.16 -24.53 -10.40
C GLU A 21 12.62 -24.41 -11.84
N ILE A 22 11.34 -24.71 -12.05
CA ILE A 22 10.70 -24.67 -13.38
C ILE A 22 10.25 -23.24 -13.67
N GLU A 23 10.74 -22.68 -14.78
CA GLU A 23 10.38 -21.32 -15.21
C GLU A 23 8.88 -21.22 -15.56
N ASN A 24 8.23 -20.15 -15.11
CA ASN A 24 6.81 -19.90 -15.38
C ASN A 24 6.57 -19.00 -16.62
N GLY A 25 7.62 -18.73 -17.41
CA GLY A 25 7.56 -17.84 -18.57
C GLY A 25 7.50 -16.34 -18.25
N ALA A 26 7.37 -15.95 -16.98
CA ALA A 26 7.42 -14.54 -16.59
C ALA A 26 8.87 -14.02 -16.54
N ARG A 27 9.02 -12.73 -16.86
CA ARG A 27 10.26 -11.97 -16.71
C ARG A 27 9.94 -10.69 -15.95
N TYR A 28 10.71 -10.41 -14.91
CA TYR A 28 10.63 -9.19 -14.12
C TYR A 28 11.82 -8.32 -14.47
N ILE A 29 11.60 -7.04 -14.70
CA ILE A 29 12.63 -6.10 -15.17
C ILE A 29 12.42 -4.78 -14.43
N ASP A 30 13.50 -4.21 -13.91
CA ASP A 30 13.45 -2.86 -13.34
C ASP A 30 13.74 -1.85 -14.44
N ILE A 31 12.90 -0.82 -14.52
CA ILE A 31 12.98 0.25 -15.53
C ILE A 31 13.16 1.57 -14.78
N LEU A 32 14.17 2.35 -15.18
CA LEU A 32 14.32 3.73 -14.72
C LEU A 32 13.18 4.55 -15.29
N ASN A 33 12.33 5.05 -14.41
CA ASN A 33 11.25 5.96 -14.77
C ASN A 33 11.55 7.37 -14.25
N CYS A 34 11.98 8.25 -15.14
CA CYS A 34 12.13 9.68 -14.87
C CYS A 34 10.88 10.49 -15.25
N ASP A 35 9.79 9.83 -15.68
CA ASP A 35 8.55 10.49 -16.09
C ASP A 35 7.47 10.39 -15.00
N PRO A 36 6.94 11.51 -14.49
CA PRO A 36 5.86 11.51 -13.51
C PRO A 36 4.56 10.89 -14.03
N VAL A 37 4.36 10.78 -15.36
CA VAL A 37 3.16 10.19 -15.96
C VAL A 37 3.55 9.17 -17.03
N LEU A 38 3.23 7.90 -16.79
CA LEU A 38 3.51 6.84 -17.75
C LEU A 38 2.53 6.94 -18.94
N PRO A 39 3.00 6.79 -20.19
CA PRO A 39 2.11 6.73 -21.36
C PRO A 39 1.25 5.45 -21.32
N LEU A 40 0.04 5.53 -21.86
CA LEU A 40 -0.93 4.42 -21.89
C LEU A 40 -0.40 3.17 -22.60
N ARG A 41 0.42 3.40 -23.63
CA ARG A 41 1.11 2.37 -24.38
C ARG A 41 2.54 2.80 -24.63
N THR A 42 3.46 1.84 -24.65
CA THR A 42 4.84 2.08 -25.05
C THR A 42 5.36 0.88 -25.83
N SER A 43 6.48 1.05 -26.51
CA SER A 43 7.19 -0.04 -27.17
C SER A 43 8.30 -0.58 -26.26
N LEU A 44 8.28 -1.88 -26.01
CA LEU A 44 9.43 -2.61 -25.46
C LEU A 44 10.04 -3.44 -26.60
N GLY A 45 11.05 -2.86 -27.25
CA GLY A 45 11.58 -3.39 -28.51
C GLY A 45 10.50 -3.39 -29.60
N ARG A 46 10.17 -4.57 -30.13
CA ARG A 46 9.15 -4.74 -31.19
C ARG A 46 7.71 -4.90 -30.68
N PHE A 47 7.52 -5.00 -29.36
CA PHE A 47 6.21 -5.26 -28.79
C PHE A 47 5.58 -3.96 -28.30
N GLU A 48 4.38 -3.64 -28.81
CA GLU A 48 3.53 -2.60 -28.24
C GLU A 48 2.90 -3.16 -26.96
N VAL A 49 3.26 -2.58 -25.82
CA VAL A 49 2.73 -2.98 -24.51
C VAL A 49 1.83 -1.88 -23.96
N ARG A 50 0.71 -2.30 -23.38
CA ARG A 50 -0.15 -1.40 -22.60
C ARG A 50 0.37 -1.38 -21.17
N LEU A 51 0.66 -0.18 -20.66
CA LEU A 51 1.14 -0.02 -19.29
C LEU A 51 -0.05 0.12 -18.36
N PHE A 52 -0.12 -0.75 -17.35
CA PHE A 52 -1.05 -0.60 -16.23
C PHE A 52 -0.23 -0.16 -15.03
N ALA A 53 -0.44 1.08 -14.62
CA ALA A 53 0.17 1.63 -13.43
C ALA A 53 -0.91 2.35 -12.64
N ASP A 54 -0.75 2.42 -11.33
CA ASP A 54 -1.75 2.98 -10.41
C ASP A 54 -2.00 4.48 -10.67
N ASN A 55 -1.10 5.16 -11.39
CA ASN A 55 -1.24 6.54 -11.86
C ASN A 55 -1.81 6.66 -13.30
N ASN A 56 -2.11 5.56 -13.98
CA ASN A 56 -2.60 5.58 -15.36
C ASN A 56 -4.12 5.71 -15.40
N ARG A 57 -4.57 6.95 -15.64
CA ARG A 57 -5.97 7.40 -15.75
C ARG A 57 -6.67 6.85 -17.00
N THR A 58 -6.71 5.53 -17.19
CA THR A 58 -7.47 4.95 -18.31
C THR A 58 -8.96 5.19 -18.08
N PRO A 59 -9.66 5.95 -18.95
CA PRO A 59 -11.10 6.15 -18.81
C PRO A 59 -11.81 4.80 -18.98
N CYS A 60 -12.72 4.49 -18.08
CA CYS A 60 -13.55 3.31 -18.16
C CYS A 60 -14.24 3.23 -19.52
N PHE A 61 -14.23 2.05 -20.12
CA PHE A 61 -14.82 1.87 -21.45
C PHE A 61 -16.32 2.17 -21.47
N HIS A 62 -17.01 1.98 -20.34
CA HIS A 62 -18.44 2.15 -20.17
C HIS A 62 -18.82 3.60 -19.82
N CYS A 63 -18.44 4.12 -18.65
CA CYS A 63 -18.84 5.48 -18.25
C CYS A 63 -17.86 6.60 -18.66
N LYS A 64 -16.72 6.27 -19.27
CA LYS A 64 -15.64 7.23 -19.62
C LYS A 64 -15.04 7.97 -18.42
N LEU A 65 -15.36 7.56 -17.19
CA LEU A 65 -14.76 8.07 -15.97
C LEU A 65 -13.50 7.27 -15.63
N ILE A 66 -12.52 7.94 -15.03
CA ILE A 66 -11.26 7.33 -14.57
C ILE A 66 -11.42 6.75 -13.16
N GLY A 67 -10.42 6.03 -12.64
CA GLY A 67 -10.40 5.58 -11.24
C GLY A 67 -11.11 4.25 -10.95
N HIS A 68 -11.47 3.47 -11.98
CA HIS A 68 -11.96 2.10 -11.82
C HIS A 68 -11.65 1.25 -13.06
N SER A 69 -11.54 -0.06 -12.86
CA SER A 69 -11.42 -1.00 -13.99
C SER A 69 -12.76 -1.09 -14.72
N SER A 70 -12.73 -1.20 -16.06
CA SER A 70 -13.96 -1.35 -16.88
C SER A 70 -14.80 -2.58 -16.49
N TYR A 71 -14.25 -3.51 -15.71
CA TYR A 71 -14.99 -4.65 -15.17
C TYR A 71 -15.87 -4.30 -13.94
N GLN A 72 -15.53 -3.24 -13.19
CA GLN A 72 -16.25 -2.80 -12.00
C GLN A 72 -17.53 -2.02 -12.36
N ASP A 73 -17.57 -1.40 -13.53
CA ASP A 73 -18.73 -0.68 -14.05
C ASP A 73 -19.62 -1.61 -14.89
N ARG A 74 -20.42 -2.44 -14.20
CA ARG A 74 -21.42 -3.27 -14.87
C ARG A 74 -22.67 -2.42 -15.11
N PRO A 75 -23.06 -2.09 -16.36
CA PRO A 75 -24.30 -1.38 -16.61
C PRO A 75 -25.48 -2.23 -16.13
N LYS A 76 -26.31 -1.66 -15.25
CA LYS A 76 -27.57 -2.24 -14.74
C LYS A 76 -28.72 -2.23 -15.76
N ILE A 77 -28.48 -1.79 -16.99
CA ILE A 77 -29.55 -1.66 -17.99
C ILE A 77 -29.21 -2.58 -19.17
N MET A 78 -29.98 -3.66 -19.33
CA MET A 78 -29.85 -4.60 -20.44
C MET A 78 -30.17 -3.98 -21.82
N ASN A 79 -30.81 -2.80 -21.85
CA ASN A 79 -31.37 -2.22 -23.07
C ASN A 79 -30.35 -1.48 -23.97
N GLU A 80 -29.13 -1.23 -23.50
CA GLU A 80 -28.05 -0.60 -24.30
C GLU A 80 -26.98 -1.59 -24.79
N ARG A 81 -27.07 -2.87 -24.40
CA ARG A 81 -26.10 -3.86 -24.84
C ARG A 81 -26.35 -4.22 -26.30
N ARG A 82 -25.32 -4.03 -27.13
CA ARG A 82 -25.29 -4.56 -28.50
C ARG A 82 -25.19 -6.08 -28.45
N CYS A 83 -25.98 -6.73 -29.29
CA CYS A 83 -25.96 -8.15 -29.52
C CYS A 83 -24.57 -8.58 -29.99
N TYR A 84 -23.96 -9.56 -29.31
CA TYR A 84 -22.65 -10.09 -29.70
C TYR A 84 -22.68 -10.91 -31.01
N ASN A 85 -23.88 -11.16 -31.57
CA ASN A 85 -24.07 -11.84 -32.84
C ASN A 85 -24.20 -10.83 -34.01
N CYS A 86 -25.18 -9.93 -33.96
CA CYS A 86 -25.49 -9.02 -35.07
C CYS A 86 -25.18 -7.54 -34.81
N ALA A 87 -24.60 -7.20 -33.65
CA ALA A 87 -24.30 -5.84 -33.20
C ALA A 87 -25.52 -4.89 -33.04
N ALA A 88 -26.75 -5.36 -33.25
CA ALA A 88 -27.97 -4.59 -33.00
C ALA A 88 -28.26 -4.46 -31.49
N ILE A 89 -28.91 -3.38 -31.08
CA ILE A 89 -29.35 -3.14 -29.70
C ILE A 89 -30.71 -3.81 -29.43
N GLY A 90 -31.07 -4.00 -28.16
CA GLY A 90 -32.38 -4.50 -27.74
C GLY A 90 -32.47 -6.03 -27.52
N HIS A 91 -31.42 -6.79 -27.84
CA HIS A 91 -31.33 -8.22 -27.51
C HIS A 91 -29.87 -8.67 -27.34
N LEU A 92 -29.67 -9.81 -26.67
CA LEU A 92 -28.37 -10.47 -26.55
C LEU A 92 -28.26 -11.64 -27.54
N ALA A 93 -27.05 -12.16 -27.75
CA ALA A 93 -26.80 -13.23 -28.73
C ALA A 93 -27.72 -14.45 -28.60
N ASN A 94 -28.16 -14.79 -27.37
CA ASN A 94 -29.06 -15.91 -27.10
C ASN A 94 -30.49 -15.69 -27.62
N ALA A 95 -30.89 -14.45 -27.88
CA ALA A 95 -32.20 -14.06 -28.39
C ALA A 95 -32.08 -13.36 -29.77
N CYS A 96 -30.97 -13.60 -30.48
CA CYS A 96 -30.74 -13.02 -31.79
C CYS A 96 -31.52 -13.78 -32.87
N PRO A 97 -32.28 -13.09 -33.73
CA PRO A 97 -33.00 -13.74 -34.84
C PRO A 97 -32.08 -14.11 -36.02
N ASN A 98 -30.84 -13.61 -36.05
CA ASN A 98 -29.87 -13.92 -37.09
C ASN A 98 -29.12 -15.23 -36.78
N GLU A 99 -28.64 -15.91 -37.82
CA GLU A 99 -27.79 -17.09 -37.68
C GLU A 99 -26.61 -16.84 -36.74
N ALA A 100 -26.24 -17.84 -35.95
CA ALA A 100 -25.20 -17.71 -34.95
C ALA A 100 -23.82 -17.48 -35.60
N TYR A 101 -23.14 -16.42 -35.21
CA TYR A 101 -21.78 -16.08 -35.65
C TYR A 101 -20.76 -16.55 -34.61
N CYS A 102 -19.75 -17.29 -35.08
CA CYS A 102 -18.65 -17.73 -34.25
C CYS A 102 -17.53 -16.67 -34.23
N SER A 103 -17.33 -16.03 -33.09
CA SER A 103 -16.25 -15.05 -32.89
C SER A 103 -14.84 -15.63 -32.77
N TYR A 104 -14.69 -16.96 -32.85
CA TYR A 104 -13.39 -17.64 -32.81
C TYR A 104 -12.91 -17.98 -34.23
N CYS A 105 -13.74 -18.62 -35.05
CA CYS A 105 -13.39 -18.98 -36.42
C CYS A 105 -13.94 -18.03 -37.49
N ASN A 106 -14.74 -17.02 -37.09
CA ASN A 106 -15.39 -16.03 -37.97
C ASN A 106 -16.33 -16.62 -39.04
N ILE A 107 -17.03 -17.72 -38.72
CA ILE A 107 -18.00 -18.40 -39.62
C ILE A 107 -19.41 -18.38 -39.00
N ASN A 108 -20.44 -18.27 -39.84
CA ASN A 108 -21.85 -18.35 -39.45
C ASN A 108 -22.33 -19.80 -39.28
N GLY A 109 -23.40 -19.99 -38.51
CA GLY A 109 -24.05 -21.29 -38.27
C GLY A 109 -23.74 -21.91 -36.91
N HIS A 110 -22.83 -21.35 -36.11
CA HIS A 110 -22.54 -21.84 -34.76
C HIS A 110 -21.99 -20.74 -33.84
N SER A 111 -22.13 -20.92 -32.52
CA SER A 111 -21.55 -20.00 -31.54
C SER A 111 -20.12 -20.41 -31.18
N ARG A 112 -19.34 -19.53 -30.53
CA ARG A 112 -18.00 -19.87 -30.02
C ARG A 112 -17.99 -21.12 -29.13
N ARG A 113 -19.07 -21.38 -28.38
CA ARG A 113 -19.19 -22.58 -27.53
C ARG A 113 -19.31 -23.87 -28.33
N ASP A 114 -19.87 -23.76 -29.53
CA ASP A 114 -20.15 -24.88 -30.42
C ASP A 114 -19.11 -24.99 -31.55
N CYS A 115 -18.07 -24.17 -31.51
CA CYS A 115 -17.00 -24.17 -32.49
C CYS A 115 -16.06 -25.36 -32.29
N GLU A 116 -16.01 -26.24 -33.29
CA GLU A 116 -15.18 -27.44 -33.24
C GLU A 116 -13.70 -27.10 -33.08
N SER A 117 -13.20 -26.08 -33.79
CA SER A 117 -11.83 -25.59 -33.64
C SER A 117 -11.54 -25.04 -32.24
N PHE A 118 -12.51 -24.40 -31.60
CA PHE A 118 -12.36 -23.92 -30.22
C PHE A 118 -12.34 -25.08 -29.22
N LYS A 119 -13.18 -26.11 -29.43
CA LYS A 119 -13.19 -27.32 -28.59
C LYS A 119 -11.89 -28.10 -28.73
N GLN A 120 -11.38 -28.26 -29.93
CA GLN A 120 -10.11 -28.94 -30.19
C GLN A 120 -8.93 -28.17 -29.57
N ASP A 121 -8.94 -26.84 -29.61
CA ASP A 121 -7.98 -26.00 -28.89
C ASP A 121 -8.10 -26.13 -27.35
N GLN A 122 -9.33 -26.28 -26.82
CA GLN A 122 -9.53 -26.51 -25.39
C GLN A 122 -9.07 -27.91 -24.95
N GLU A 123 -9.27 -28.93 -25.79
CA GLU A 123 -8.83 -30.30 -25.53
C GLU A 123 -7.30 -30.42 -25.60
N ASN A 124 -6.65 -29.68 -26.51
CA ASN A 124 -5.20 -29.55 -26.57
C ASN A 124 -4.60 -28.76 -25.39
N GLN A 125 -5.44 -27.99 -24.67
CA GLN A 125 -5.08 -27.26 -23.44
C GLN A 125 -5.59 -28.01 -22.20
N GLY A 126 -5.11 -29.23 -22.00
CA GLY A 126 -5.34 -29.98 -20.77
C GLY A 126 -4.79 -29.23 -19.54
N TYR A 127 -5.71 -28.74 -18.71
CA TYR A 127 -5.56 -28.11 -17.38
C TYR A 127 -5.39 -26.58 -17.31
N SER A 128 -6.50 -25.86 -17.43
CA SER A 128 -6.75 -24.65 -16.64
C SER A 128 -8.25 -24.40 -16.47
N LYS A 129 -8.86 -25.05 -15.47
CA LYS A 129 -10.21 -24.71 -14.98
C LYS A 129 -10.23 -23.98 -13.64
N HIS A 130 -9.07 -23.53 -13.16
CA HIS A 130 -8.98 -22.56 -12.08
C HIS A 130 -8.10 -21.41 -12.57
N GLY A 131 -8.68 -20.23 -12.75
CA GLY A 131 -7.88 -19.00 -12.82
C GLY A 131 -7.04 -18.90 -11.53
N PRO A 132 -5.83 -18.32 -11.57
CA PRO A 132 -5.04 -18.17 -10.36
C PRO A 132 -5.86 -17.39 -9.33
N GLU A 133 -6.22 -18.10 -8.27
CA GLU A 133 -6.82 -17.55 -7.08
C GLU A 133 -5.82 -16.52 -6.53
N ILE A 134 -6.25 -15.27 -6.39
CA ILE A 134 -5.46 -14.27 -5.68
C ILE A 134 -5.53 -14.66 -4.21
N ILE A 135 -4.62 -15.54 -3.78
CA ILE A 135 -4.49 -15.95 -2.39
C ILE A 135 -3.61 -14.91 -1.71
N GLU A 136 -4.24 -14.15 -0.83
CA GLU A 136 -3.59 -13.26 0.14
C GLU A 136 -2.55 -14.03 0.97
N GLY A 137 -1.42 -13.36 1.20
CA GLY A 137 -0.31 -13.88 1.99
C GLY A 137 -0.78 -14.33 3.38
N ARG A 138 -0.40 -15.56 3.70
CA ARG A 138 -0.65 -16.31 4.92
C ARG A 138 -0.04 -15.64 6.16
N GLN A 139 -0.80 -15.76 7.26
CA GLN A 139 -0.39 -15.60 8.66
C GLN A 139 0.75 -16.56 9.04
N GLU A 140 1.79 -16.05 9.71
CA GLU A 140 2.67 -16.91 10.50
C GLU A 140 2.16 -16.99 11.94
N THR A 141 1.79 -18.21 12.32
CA THR A 141 1.69 -18.72 13.70
C THR A 141 2.62 -19.95 13.68
N LYS A 142 3.40 -20.33 14.70
CA LYS A 142 3.21 -20.27 16.16
C LYS A 142 4.55 -20.68 16.84
N LEU A 143 4.72 -20.20 18.07
CA LEU A 143 5.40 -20.79 19.24
C LEU A 143 6.81 -21.39 19.09
N ASP A 144 7.73 -20.86 19.90
CA ASP A 144 8.44 -21.70 20.88
C ASP A 144 8.49 -21.01 22.25
N THR A 145 8.28 -21.83 23.28
CA THR A 145 8.19 -21.54 24.71
C THR A 145 9.55 -21.63 25.42
N HIS A 146 9.58 -21.11 26.66
CA HIS A 146 10.65 -21.13 27.68
C HIS A 146 11.66 -19.98 27.58
N SER A 147 12.05 -19.28 28.64
CA SER A 147 11.78 -19.37 30.08
C SER A 147 12.37 -18.12 30.73
N ASP A 148 11.76 -17.68 31.83
CA ASP A 148 12.34 -16.71 32.76
C ASP A 148 13.76 -17.09 33.17
N THR A 149 14.69 -16.15 33.02
CA THR A 149 15.83 -15.98 33.94
C THR A 149 16.17 -14.51 34.05
N HIS A 150 16.01 -13.99 35.27
CA HIS A 150 16.65 -12.78 35.77
C HIS A 150 18.16 -12.77 35.43
N SER A 151 18.66 -11.64 34.93
CA SER A 151 20.05 -11.23 35.17
C SER A 151 20.11 -9.73 35.42
N VAL A 152 20.43 -9.38 36.67
CA VAL A 152 20.92 -8.07 37.11
C VAL A 152 22.39 -7.96 36.71
N CYS A 153 22.77 -6.85 36.06
CA CYS A 153 24.10 -6.20 36.06
C CYS A 153 24.14 -5.23 34.85
N ASP A 154 24.68 -4.02 34.87
CA ASP A 154 25.21 -3.17 35.93
C ASP A 154 25.17 -1.74 35.37
N ASN A 155 25.12 -0.77 36.28
CA ASN A 155 25.40 0.63 35.97
C ASN A 155 26.84 0.73 35.48
N ASP A 156 27.06 1.35 34.32
CA ASP A 156 28.31 2.07 34.07
C ASP A 156 28.02 3.45 33.50
N THR A 157 28.19 4.40 34.40
CA THR A 157 28.44 5.81 34.11
C THR A 157 29.82 5.89 33.44
N PHE A 158 29.95 6.45 32.24
CA PHE A 158 31.15 7.23 31.90
C PHE A 158 30.92 8.23 30.76
N SER A 159 30.88 9.48 31.20
CA SER A 159 31.27 10.77 30.60
C SER A 159 31.41 10.95 29.07
N GLU A 160 30.78 12.04 28.65
CA GLU A 160 31.13 12.99 27.58
C GLU A 160 32.62 13.04 27.18
N SER A 161 32.88 13.18 25.88
CA SER A 161 33.62 14.36 25.39
C SER A 161 33.57 14.51 23.86
N GLY A 162 33.07 15.65 23.40
CA GLY A 162 33.65 16.43 22.30
C GLY A 162 33.13 16.18 20.88
N LYS A 163 32.22 17.04 20.39
CA LYS A 163 32.53 18.38 19.84
C LYS A 163 31.23 19.02 19.33
N ASN A 164 30.82 20.10 20.00
CA ASN A 164 29.68 20.93 19.62
C ASN A 164 30.01 21.73 18.37
N ASP A 165 29.37 21.38 17.27
CA ASP A 165 29.11 22.27 16.15
C ASP A 165 27.66 22.73 16.34
N THR A 166 27.46 23.83 17.07
CA THR A 166 26.11 24.30 17.43
C THR A 166 25.45 25.00 16.24
N THR A 167 25.03 24.21 15.25
CA THR A 167 23.90 24.61 14.41
C THR A 167 22.64 24.31 15.19
N ASP A 168 21.85 25.33 15.54
CA ASP A 168 20.56 25.12 16.21
C ASP A 168 19.68 24.23 15.32
N THR A 169 19.36 23.04 15.84
CA THR A 169 18.48 22.08 15.18
C THR A 169 17.04 22.35 15.54
N LEU A 170 16.15 22.33 14.55
CA LEU A 170 14.73 22.58 14.76
C LEU A 170 13.88 21.48 14.13
N ASN A 171 12.81 21.10 14.80
CA ASN A 171 11.79 20.21 14.26
C ASN A 171 10.63 21.03 13.68
N VAL A 172 9.90 20.47 12.71
CA VAL A 172 8.76 21.15 12.09
C VAL A 172 7.53 20.26 12.15
N LEU A 173 6.42 20.80 12.63
CA LEU A 173 5.09 20.19 12.56
C LEU A 173 4.22 20.95 11.55
N ILE A 174 3.77 20.24 10.51
CA ILE A 174 2.82 20.75 9.52
C ILE A 174 1.50 20.00 9.67
N GLY A 175 0.45 20.69 10.11
CA GLY A 175 -0.86 20.08 10.29
C GLY A 175 -2.04 21.03 10.13
N ALA A 176 -3.23 20.48 10.39
CA ALA A 176 -4.50 21.20 10.29
C ALA A 176 -4.98 21.72 11.65
N SER A 177 -6.31 21.90 11.81
CA SER A 177 -6.91 22.49 13.02
C SER A 177 -6.66 21.71 14.30
N ASN A 178 -6.46 20.38 14.23
CA ASN A 178 -6.10 19.58 15.40
C ASN A 178 -4.68 19.86 15.88
N CYS A 179 -3.74 20.11 14.95
CA CYS A 179 -2.35 20.43 15.28
C CYS A 179 -2.19 21.87 15.81
N THR A 180 -3.06 22.79 15.40
CA THR A 180 -3.11 24.14 15.99
C THR A 180 -3.65 24.17 17.42
N ARG A 181 -4.25 23.07 17.91
CA ARG A 181 -4.88 22.95 19.23
C ARG A 181 -4.05 22.14 20.22
N LEU A 182 -2.84 21.76 19.84
CA LEU A 182 -1.97 20.90 20.63
C LEU A 182 -1.44 21.56 21.91
N GLY A 183 -1.59 22.88 22.08
CA GLY A 183 -1.11 23.59 23.27
C GLY A 183 0.39 23.91 23.15
N GLU A 184 1.07 24.03 24.30
CA GLU A 184 2.52 24.27 24.33
C GLU A 184 3.26 23.09 23.70
N THR A 185 4.19 23.40 22.81
CA THR A 185 5.08 22.46 22.14
C THR A 185 6.50 22.65 22.65
N ASP A 186 7.37 21.69 22.39
CA ASP A 186 8.81 21.79 22.66
C ASP A 186 9.40 23.10 22.09
N GLU A 187 10.37 23.68 22.79
CA GLU A 187 11.10 24.88 22.35
C GLU A 187 11.80 24.67 21.01
N ASN A 188 12.23 23.44 20.72
CA ASN A 188 12.88 23.05 19.48
C ASN A 188 11.89 22.54 18.40
N LEU A 189 10.59 22.83 18.54
CA LEU A 189 9.55 22.45 17.58
C LEU A 189 8.82 23.68 17.03
N LEU A 190 9.03 23.97 15.75
CA LEU A 190 8.20 24.91 15.00
C LEU A 190 6.88 24.25 14.59
N ASN A 191 5.79 24.66 15.24
CA ASN A 191 4.44 24.32 14.79
C ASN A 191 3.97 25.28 13.67
N ALA A 192 4.11 24.86 12.42
CA ALA A 192 3.67 25.58 11.22
C ALA A 192 2.21 25.26 10.81
N SER A 193 1.45 24.59 11.67
CA SER A 193 0.09 24.14 11.37
C SER A 193 -0.88 25.30 11.11
N LYS A 194 -1.85 25.06 10.22
CA LYS A 194 -2.87 26.05 9.86
C LYS A 194 -4.25 25.42 9.87
N SER A 195 -5.21 26.05 10.53
CA SER A 195 -6.61 25.60 10.48
C SER A 195 -7.13 25.61 9.04
N GLY A 196 -7.79 24.53 8.63
CA GLY A 196 -8.25 24.33 7.25
C GLY A 196 -7.17 23.86 6.26
N ALA A 197 -5.93 23.62 6.72
CA ALA A 197 -4.88 23.03 5.90
C ALA A 197 -5.29 21.67 5.31
N ASN A 198 -4.87 21.42 4.08
CA ASN A 198 -5.08 20.20 3.32
C ASN A 198 -3.88 20.00 2.39
N PHE A 199 -3.81 18.90 1.66
CA PHE A 199 -2.64 18.65 0.82
C PHE A 199 -2.60 19.52 -0.44
N GLU A 200 -3.72 20.07 -0.92
CA GLU A 200 -3.71 20.98 -2.07
C GLU A 200 -3.06 22.33 -1.74
N ASN A 201 -3.23 22.84 -0.51
CA ASN A 201 -2.58 24.08 -0.06
C ASN A 201 -1.26 23.83 0.69
N PHE A 202 -0.73 22.60 0.64
CA PHE A 202 0.50 22.19 1.34
C PHE A 202 1.69 23.08 1.01
N THR A 203 1.91 23.41 -0.27
CA THR A 203 3.03 24.26 -0.70
C THR A 203 3.10 25.57 0.07
N GLN A 204 1.96 26.26 0.21
CA GLN A 204 1.91 27.56 0.90
C GLN A 204 2.27 27.44 2.38
N ILE A 205 1.93 26.31 3.00
CA ILE A 205 2.23 26.07 4.41
C ILE A 205 3.70 25.71 4.58
N LEU A 206 4.24 24.90 3.65
CA LEU A 206 5.66 24.57 3.62
C LEU A 206 6.52 25.82 3.40
N ASP A 207 6.13 26.71 2.50
CA ASP A 207 6.86 27.97 2.25
C ASP A 207 6.94 28.83 3.53
N ILE A 208 5.86 28.89 4.31
CA ILE A 208 5.85 29.60 5.61
C ILE A 208 6.78 28.91 6.61
N ALA A 209 6.81 27.57 6.63
CA ALA A 209 7.74 26.84 7.49
C ALA A 209 9.20 27.14 7.09
N VAL A 210 9.52 27.05 5.80
CA VAL A 210 10.88 27.29 5.26
C VAL A 210 11.37 28.68 5.61
N GLN A 211 10.52 29.70 5.45
CA GLN A 211 10.85 31.09 5.83
C GLN A 211 11.18 31.24 7.31
N LYS A 212 10.52 30.47 8.18
CA LYS A 212 10.75 30.51 9.63
C LYS A 212 11.92 29.66 10.08
N THR A 213 12.37 28.73 9.25
CA THR A 213 13.49 27.83 9.53
C THR A 213 14.76 28.18 8.75
N ASP A 214 14.83 29.35 8.09
CA ASP A 214 15.94 29.75 7.21
C ASP A 214 17.32 29.72 7.92
N SER A 215 17.33 30.04 9.23
CA SER A 215 18.54 30.04 10.05
C SER A 215 18.80 28.73 10.80
N PHE A 216 17.97 27.69 10.61
CA PHE A 216 18.00 26.46 11.40
C PHE A 216 18.26 25.24 10.53
N LYS A 217 18.93 24.23 11.11
CA LYS A 217 18.99 22.89 10.49
C LYS A 217 17.72 22.13 10.87
N VAL A 218 16.86 21.83 9.89
CA VAL A 218 15.65 21.05 10.16
C VAL A 218 15.99 19.57 10.30
N ASP A 219 15.78 19.00 11.49
CA ASP A 219 16.07 17.59 11.80
C ASP A 219 14.92 16.68 11.39
N LYS A 220 13.69 16.98 11.85
CA LYS A 220 12.51 16.16 11.53
C LYS A 220 11.31 17.00 11.15
N VAL A 221 10.49 16.46 10.25
CA VAL A 221 9.25 17.09 9.79
C VAL A 221 8.08 16.12 9.95
N ALA A 222 7.11 16.44 10.79
CA ALA A 222 5.87 15.68 10.89
C ALA A 222 4.76 16.33 10.03
N ILE A 223 4.08 15.52 9.22
CA ILE A 223 2.94 15.92 8.39
C ILE A 223 1.67 15.28 8.94
N CYS A 224 0.84 16.09 9.60
CA CYS A 224 -0.44 15.70 10.17
C CYS A 224 -1.61 16.38 9.43
N LEU A 225 -1.85 15.92 8.21
CA LEU A 225 -2.88 16.41 7.27
C LEU A 225 -3.76 15.28 6.75
N GLY A 226 -4.76 15.62 5.93
CA GLY A 226 -5.63 14.66 5.25
C GLY A 226 -7.08 14.66 5.73
N THR A 227 -7.37 15.07 6.96
CA THR A 227 -8.75 15.07 7.47
C THR A 227 -9.69 15.95 6.63
N ASN A 228 -9.21 17.10 6.15
CA ASN A 228 -9.97 17.99 5.27
C ASN A 228 -10.08 17.42 3.84
N ASP A 229 -9.02 16.80 3.35
CA ASP A 229 -8.97 16.14 2.04
C ASP A 229 -9.99 15.00 1.93
N ILE A 230 -10.15 14.20 2.99
CA ILE A 230 -11.16 13.15 3.09
C ILE A 230 -12.58 13.72 2.91
N SER A 231 -12.86 14.89 3.49
CA SER A 231 -14.15 15.56 3.27
C SER A 231 -14.30 16.15 1.88
N LYS A 232 -13.21 16.60 1.26
CA LYS A 232 -13.21 17.28 -0.03
C LYS A 232 -13.34 16.29 -1.19
N HIS A 233 -12.58 15.20 -1.15
CA HIS A 233 -12.48 14.23 -2.24
C HIS A 233 -13.43 13.02 -2.10
N LYS A 234 -14.31 13.00 -1.08
CA LYS A 234 -15.47 12.08 -0.92
C LYS A 234 -15.35 10.76 -1.70
N ASP A 235 -14.68 9.78 -1.11
CA ASP A 235 -14.44 8.42 -1.64
C ASP A 235 -13.36 8.28 -2.74
N ASP A 236 -12.73 9.36 -3.20
CA ASP A 236 -11.54 9.33 -4.08
C ASP A 236 -10.25 9.34 -3.24
N SER A 237 -9.91 8.18 -2.66
CA SER A 237 -8.68 8.01 -1.89
C SER A 237 -7.42 8.14 -2.76
N ASP A 238 -7.49 7.87 -4.06
CA ASP A 238 -6.33 7.88 -4.97
C ASP A 238 -5.82 9.30 -5.22
N GLN A 239 -6.74 10.26 -5.37
CA GLN A 239 -6.37 11.67 -5.46
C GLN A 239 -5.65 12.13 -4.19
N ILE A 240 -6.07 11.66 -3.01
CA ILE A 240 -5.40 11.98 -1.74
C ILE A 240 -4.03 11.30 -1.68
N ASN A 241 -3.90 10.06 -2.11
CA ASN A 241 -2.63 9.33 -2.16
C ASN A 241 -1.58 10.05 -3.02
N LEU A 242 -1.99 10.59 -4.17
CA LEU A 242 -1.13 11.41 -5.03
C LEU A 242 -0.67 12.68 -4.31
N LEU A 243 -1.60 13.36 -3.62
CA LEU A 243 -1.30 14.58 -2.89
C LEU A 243 -0.36 14.34 -1.70
N VAL A 244 -0.53 13.22 -0.96
CA VAL A 244 0.40 12.77 0.09
C VAL A 244 1.80 12.57 -0.49
N THR A 245 1.91 11.84 -1.60
CA THR A 245 3.20 11.56 -2.26
C THR A 245 3.90 12.86 -2.67
N LYS A 246 3.13 13.80 -3.23
CA LYS A 246 3.61 15.13 -3.60
C LYS A 246 4.10 15.91 -2.38
N ALA A 247 3.37 15.89 -1.28
CA ALA A 247 3.75 16.57 -0.05
C ALA A 247 5.08 16.05 0.51
N VAL A 248 5.29 14.73 0.54
CA VAL A 248 6.58 14.13 0.95
C VAL A 248 7.72 14.61 0.05
N ALA A 249 7.53 14.59 -1.27
CA ALA A 249 8.54 15.05 -2.21
C ALA A 249 8.88 16.54 -2.02
N GLN A 250 7.88 17.38 -1.72
CA GLN A 250 8.08 18.80 -1.42
C GLN A 250 8.87 19.00 -0.13
N VAL A 251 8.56 18.26 0.93
CA VAL A 251 9.34 18.31 2.18
C VAL A 251 10.77 17.86 1.95
N LYS A 252 11.01 16.74 1.27
CA LYS A 252 12.37 16.27 0.95
C LYS A 252 13.13 17.26 0.07
N SER A 253 12.44 18.00 -0.79
CA SER A 253 13.07 19.05 -1.60
C SER A 253 13.44 20.29 -0.77
N ALA A 254 12.62 20.66 0.22
CA ALA A 254 12.85 21.81 1.07
C ALA A 254 13.87 21.52 2.20
N TYR A 255 13.84 20.28 2.72
CA TYR A 255 14.66 19.81 3.83
C TYR A 255 15.28 18.44 3.52
N PRO A 256 16.32 18.37 2.66
CA PRO A 256 16.86 17.11 2.14
C PRO A 256 17.38 16.14 3.21
N GLU A 257 17.97 16.67 4.28
CA GLU A 257 18.55 15.89 5.37
C GLU A 257 17.53 15.52 6.46
N SER A 258 16.31 16.06 6.38
CA SER A 258 15.33 15.86 7.45
C SER A 258 14.65 14.50 7.37
N HIS A 259 14.31 13.95 8.54
CA HIS A 259 13.51 12.74 8.64
C HIS A 259 12.01 13.07 8.63
N VAL A 260 11.22 12.41 7.77
CA VAL A 260 9.81 12.78 7.56
C VAL A 260 8.88 11.82 8.30
N GLY A 261 8.02 12.33 9.16
CA GLY A 261 6.95 11.57 9.82
C GLY A 261 5.62 11.81 9.13
N LEU A 262 5.03 10.79 8.53
CA LEU A 262 3.66 10.88 8.02
C LEU A 262 2.67 10.40 9.08
N CYS A 263 1.89 11.33 9.61
CA CYS A 263 0.85 11.00 10.56
C CYS A 263 -0.32 10.32 9.84
N SER A 264 -0.85 9.26 10.45
CA SER A 264 -2.13 8.69 10.05
C SER A 264 -3.26 9.72 10.20
N ILE A 265 -4.20 9.73 9.25
CA ILE A 265 -5.45 10.48 9.34
C ILE A 265 -6.29 9.90 10.47
N ILE A 266 -6.66 10.73 11.44
CA ILE A 266 -7.50 10.32 12.58
C ILE A 266 -8.96 10.12 12.14
N PRO A 267 -9.72 9.20 12.79
CA PRO A 267 -11.12 8.97 12.45
C PRO A 267 -12.01 10.13 12.89
N ARG A 268 -13.23 10.19 12.32
CA ARG A 268 -14.28 11.12 12.72
C ARG A 268 -15.28 10.45 13.66
N LYS A 269 -15.71 11.15 14.72
CA LYS A 269 -16.78 10.65 15.60
C LYS A 269 -18.14 10.73 14.91
N GLY A 270 -18.91 9.65 14.99
CA GLY A 270 -20.27 9.60 14.45
C GLY A 270 -20.61 8.24 13.87
N ASN A 271 -21.91 7.98 13.69
CA ASN A 271 -22.42 6.69 13.22
C ASN A 271 -23.25 6.84 11.93
N SER A 272 -23.29 8.04 11.33
CA SER A 272 -24.04 8.26 10.10
C SER A 272 -23.37 7.53 8.94
N ALA A 273 -24.16 7.12 7.94
CA ALA A 273 -23.63 6.46 6.75
C ALA A 273 -22.53 7.28 6.06
N GLN A 274 -22.66 8.62 6.06
CA GLN A 274 -21.64 9.52 5.54
C GLN A 274 -20.34 9.46 6.35
N ILE A 275 -20.42 9.50 7.69
CA ILE A 275 -19.21 9.45 8.54
C ILE A 275 -18.51 8.10 8.40
N ASN A 276 -19.27 7.01 8.30
CA ASN A 276 -18.70 5.68 8.07
C ASN A 276 -17.94 5.62 6.74
N ARG A 277 -18.47 6.22 5.66
CA ARG A 277 -17.75 6.32 4.38
C ARG A 277 -16.47 7.14 4.49
N LEU A 278 -16.52 8.30 5.15
CA LEU A 278 -15.34 9.14 5.38
C LEU A 278 -14.25 8.38 6.18
N ASN A 279 -14.65 7.63 7.21
CA ASN A 279 -13.72 6.81 7.99
C ASN A 279 -13.14 5.65 7.17
N LEU A 280 -13.92 5.00 6.30
CA LEU A 280 -13.40 4.00 5.38
C LEU A 280 -12.37 4.58 4.41
N SER A 281 -12.62 5.79 3.89
CA SER A 281 -11.66 6.51 3.04
C SER A 281 -10.39 6.85 3.83
N ALA A 282 -10.51 7.31 5.08
CA ALA A 282 -9.36 7.59 5.94
C ALA A 282 -8.52 6.32 6.20
N THR A 283 -9.16 5.19 6.50
CA THR A 283 -8.47 3.90 6.64
C THR A 283 -7.79 3.46 5.35
N SER A 284 -8.42 3.69 4.18
CA SER A 284 -7.82 3.40 2.88
C SER A 284 -6.54 4.22 2.64
N VAL A 285 -6.60 5.52 2.89
CA VAL A 285 -5.44 6.42 2.78
C VAL A 285 -4.37 6.06 3.81
N ASN A 286 -4.72 5.74 5.06
CA ASN A 286 -3.76 5.31 6.08
C ASN A 286 -3.03 4.03 5.67
N LYS A 287 -3.72 3.08 5.03
CA LYS A 287 -3.09 1.88 4.47
C LYS A 287 -2.09 2.23 3.35
N PHE A 288 -2.39 3.24 2.53
CA PHE A 288 -1.46 3.76 1.54
C PHE A 288 -0.25 4.43 2.19
N ILE A 289 -0.46 5.33 3.17
CA ILE A 289 0.63 6.01 3.90
C ILE A 289 1.58 4.99 4.52
N ARG A 290 1.07 3.94 5.21
CA ARG A 290 1.91 2.86 5.76
C ARG A 290 2.78 2.19 4.70
N LYS A 291 2.21 1.91 3.52
CA LYS A 291 2.95 1.30 2.40
C LYS A 291 4.00 2.26 1.81
N LEU A 292 3.71 3.55 1.78
CA LEU A 292 4.64 4.57 1.31
C LEU A 292 5.85 4.67 2.26
N CYS A 293 5.61 4.80 3.56
CA CYS A 293 6.66 4.80 4.59
C CYS A 293 7.51 3.53 4.54
N ALA A 294 6.89 2.35 4.39
CA ALA A 294 7.63 1.09 4.30
C ALA A 294 8.55 0.95 3.08
N ARG A 295 8.43 1.82 2.08
CA ARG A 295 9.27 1.82 0.86
C ARG A 295 10.38 2.88 0.91
N GLU A 296 10.34 3.79 1.85
CA GLU A 296 11.17 4.99 1.89
C GLU A 296 11.92 5.04 3.22
N ASP A 297 13.23 4.79 3.21
CA ASP A 297 14.03 4.65 4.44
C ASP A 297 14.04 5.91 5.33
N ASN A 298 13.76 7.08 4.76
CA ASN A 298 13.74 8.35 5.50
C ASN A 298 12.32 8.91 5.73
N VAL A 299 11.31 8.04 5.71
CA VAL A 299 9.91 8.42 5.94
C VAL A 299 9.24 7.42 6.89
N ASP A 300 8.96 7.84 8.12
CA ASP A 300 8.32 7.00 9.13
C ASP A 300 6.82 7.20 9.19
N TYR A 301 6.11 6.13 9.56
CA TYR A 301 4.68 6.17 9.79
C TYR A 301 4.37 6.49 11.26
N VAL A 302 3.71 7.61 11.51
CA VAL A 302 3.28 8.02 12.85
C VAL A 302 1.81 7.64 13.06
N ASP A 303 1.59 6.54 13.79
CA ASP A 303 0.27 5.95 14.03
C ASP A 303 -0.53 6.72 15.10
N LEU A 304 -1.23 7.77 14.68
CA LEU A 304 -2.19 8.51 15.50
C LEU A 304 -3.57 7.84 15.54
N GLU A 305 -3.97 7.13 14.48
CA GLU A 305 -5.28 6.50 14.32
C GLU A 305 -5.54 5.54 15.46
N LYS A 306 -4.54 4.72 15.83
CA LYS A 306 -4.64 3.76 16.92
C LYS A 306 -5.01 4.38 18.27
N LEU A 307 -4.66 5.66 18.51
CA LEU A 307 -5.00 6.38 19.74
C LEU A 307 -6.52 6.56 19.91
N PHE A 308 -7.27 6.54 18.82
CA PHE A 308 -8.71 6.82 18.81
C PHE A 308 -9.58 5.55 18.82
N TYR A 309 -8.98 4.36 18.89
CA TYR A 309 -9.71 3.09 18.92
C TYR A 309 -9.49 2.32 20.22
N LYS A 310 -10.58 1.78 20.76
CA LYS A 310 -10.58 0.78 21.83
C LYS A 310 -11.45 -0.39 21.38
N ASN A 311 -10.88 -1.59 21.27
CA ASN A 311 -11.58 -2.80 20.80
C ASN A 311 -12.32 -2.58 19.46
N GLY A 312 -11.66 -1.91 18.51
CA GLY A 312 -12.24 -1.61 17.19
C GLY A 312 -13.33 -0.51 17.18
N THR A 313 -13.63 0.10 18.33
CA THR A 313 -14.63 1.17 18.45
C THR A 313 -13.96 2.52 18.68
N ILE A 314 -14.47 3.58 18.04
CA ILE A 314 -13.96 4.94 18.20
C ILE A 314 -14.24 5.45 19.62
N ILE A 315 -13.19 5.94 20.30
CA ILE A 315 -13.26 6.53 21.64
C ILE A 315 -13.84 7.95 21.52
N ARG A 316 -15.17 8.07 21.59
CA ARG A 316 -15.89 9.34 21.40
C ARG A 316 -15.52 10.42 22.42
N SER A 317 -14.99 10.04 23.58
CA SER A 317 -14.54 10.99 24.61
C SER A 317 -13.27 11.75 24.23
N MET A 318 -12.50 11.30 23.23
CA MET A 318 -11.30 11.99 22.72
C MET A 318 -11.63 13.19 21.81
N PHE A 319 -12.91 13.41 21.52
CA PHE A 319 -13.38 14.47 20.64
C PHE A 319 -14.05 15.57 21.44
N ASP A 320 -13.97 16.80 20.93
CA ASP A 320 -14.63 17.95 21.52
C ASP A 320 -16.16 17.71 21.52
N LYS A 321 -16.77 17.85 22.70
CA LYS A 321 -18.22 17.67 22.89
C LYS A 321 -19.03 18.78 22.22
N ALA A 322 -18.47 19.99 22.13
CA ALA A 322 -19.09 21.14 21.50
C ALA A 322 -18.95 21.12 19.95
N ASP A 323 -18.03 20.31 19.42
CA ASP A 323 -17.86 20.15 17.99
C ASP A 323 -18.88 19.19 17.38
N ASN A 324 -19.78 19.73 16.57
CA ASN A 324 -20.77 18.97 15.81
C ASN A 324 -20.19 18.36 14.53
N SER A 325 -19.01 18.80 14.07
CA SER A 325 -18.40 18.25 12.84
C SER A 325 -17.80 16.86 13.04
N GLY A 326 -17.49 16.51 14.30
CA GLY A 326 -16.91 15.22 14.67
C GLY A 326 -15.45 15.07 14.30
N VAL A 327 -14.73 16.18 14.15
CA VAL A 327 -13.33 16.24 13.68
C VAL A 327 -12.40 16.72 14.77
N HIS A 328 -12.85 17.69 15.56
CA HIS A 328 -11.99 18.35 16.52
C HIS A 328 -11.83 17.49 17.77
N ILE A 329 -10.58 17.33 18.17
CA ILE A 329 -10.20 16.62 19.39
C ILE A 329 -10.35 17.53 20.60
N ASN A 330 -10.58 16.93 21.78
CA ASN A 330 -10.54 17.66 23.04
C ASN A 330 -9.11 17.74 23.59
N THR A 331 -8.94 18.31 24.78
CA THR A 331 -7.64 18.43 25.47
C THR A 331 -6.95 17.07 25.68
N GLU A 332 -7.70 16.03 26.05
CA GLU A 332 -7.15 14.68 26.25
C GLU A 332 -6.63 14.09 24.93
N GLY A 333 -7.41 14.22 23.85
CA GLY A 333 -6.99 13.80 22.50
C GLY A 333 -5.75 14.57 22.03
N ALA A 334 -5.68 15.87 22.30
CA ALA A 334 -4.52 16.71 21.97
C ALA A 334 -3.26 16.25 22.72
N GLN A 335 -3.35 16.01 24.03
CA GLN A 335 -2.23 15.49 24.84
C GLN A 335 -1.73 14.14 24.34
N ASN A 336 -2.63 13.25 23.91
CA ASN A 336 -2.24 11.95 23.37
C ASN A 336 -1.55 12.06 22.01
N ILE A 337 -2.00 12.97 21.15
CA ILE A 337 -1.31 13.26 19.88
C ILE A 337 0.06 13.86 20.16
N ASN A 338 0.18 14.84 21.08
CA ASN A 338 1.47 15.42 21.45
C ASN A 338 2.46 14.38 21.88
N ARG A 339 2.11 13.55 22.87
CA ARG A 339 3.00 12.48 23.34
C ARG A 339 3.49 11.59 22.19
N LYS A 340 2.60 11.27 21.24
CA LYS A 340 2.94 10.44 20.09
C LYS A 340 3.84 11.15 19.07
N LEU A 341 3.69 12.47 18.92
CA LEU A 341 4.57 13.30 18.10
C LEU A 341 5.92 13.53 18.78
N ASP A 342 5.93 13.72 20.10
CA ASP A 342 7.14 13.86 20.90
C ASP A 342 8.00 12.61 20.81
N ASP A 343 7.39 11.41 20.85
CA ASP A 343 8.09 10.14 20.57
C ASP A 343 8.80 10.19 19.21
N PHE A 344 8.11 10.67 18.16
CA PHE A 344 8.70 10.79 16.82
C PHE A 344 9.83 11.82 16.79
N PHE A 345 9.65 12.98 17.42
CA PHE A 345 10.64 14.05 17.39
C PHE A 345 11.89 13.73 18.22
N HIS A 346 11.76 13.06 19.36
CA HIS A 346 12.88 12.83 20.29
C HIS A 346 13.56 11.48 20.13
N TYR A 347 12.86 10.45 19.66
CA TYR A 347 13.46 9.12 19.60
C TYR A 347 14.35 8.99 18.34
N PRO A 348 15.62 8.56 18.49
CA PRO A 348 16.47 8.26 17.34
C PRO A 348 15.93 7.03 16.62
N LYS A 349 16.06 7.01 15.28
CA LYS A 349 15.70 5.85 14.47
C LYS A 349 16.39 4.59 15.03
N PRO A 350 15.70 3.47 15.27
CA PRO A 350 16.39 2.24 15.62
C PRO A 350 17.38 1.91 14.50
N CYS A 351 18.66 1.84 14.84
CA CYS A 351 19.73 1.53 13.91
C CYS A 351 19.44 0.16 13.28
N VAL A 352 19.27 0.12 11.97
CA VAL A 352 19.30 -1.13 11.22
C VAL A 352 20.73 -1.62 11.32
N GLN A 353 20.97 -2.64 12.17
CA GLN A 353 22.24 -3.35 12.13
C GLN A 353 22.40 -3.92 10.72
N GLU A 354 23.36 -3.41 9.97
CA GLU A 354 23.84 -4.07 8.77
C GLU A 354 24.30 -5.48 9.18
N LEU A 355 23.53 -6.49 8.80
CA LEU A 355 23.98 -7.86 8.84
C LEU A 355 25.11 -8.00 7.81
N HIS A 356 26.34 -7.79 8.28
CA HIS A 356 27.53 -8.20 7.54
C HIS A 356 27.37 -9.67 7.17
N THR A 357 27.41 -9.96 5.88
CA THR A 357 27.44 -11.32 5.36
C THR A 357 28.73 -11.99 5.82
N PRO A 358 28.68 -13.08 6.61
CA PRO A 358 29.89 -13.80 6.97
C PRO A 358 30.43 -14.48 5.72
N MET A 359 31.67 -14.14 5.38
CA MET A 359 32.46 -14.83 4.36
C MET A 359 32.51 -16.34 4.66
N ASP A 360 32.44 -17.13 3.59
CA ASP A 360 32.56 -18.59 3.56
C ASP A 360 33.68 -19.12 4.47
N THR A 361 33.29 -19.65 5.63
CA THR A 361 34.14 -20.53 6.41
C THR A 361 33.82 -21.97 6.03
N LYS A 362 34.75 -22.56 5.27
CA LYS A 362 34.84 -24.00 4.95
C LYS A 362 34.47 -24.85 6.17
N ARG A 363 33.31 -25.51 6.13
CA ARG A 363 32.97 -26.55 7.11
C ARG A 363 33.35 -27.93 6.57
N LYS A 364 34.21 -28.60 7.34
CA LYS A 364 34.75 -29.94 7.13
C LYS A 364 33.64 -31.00 7.16
N ARG A 365 33.84 -32.04 6.35
CA ARG A 365 33.07 -33.29 6.34
C ARG A 365 33.16 -34.01 7.70
N SER A 366 32.07 -34.62 8.12
CA SER A 366 32.07 -35.74 9.08
C SER A 366 30.91 -36.69 8.77
N ASP A 367 31.26 -37.97 8.70
CA ASP A 367 30.45 -39.13 8.31
C ASP A 367 29.41 -39.61 9.36
N GLY A 368 28.43 -40.36 8.87
CA GLY A 368 27.50 -41.24 9.62
C GLY A 368 26.20 -40.54 10.06
N THR A 369 24.99 -41.07 9.88
CA THR A 369 24.57 -42.48 9.92
C THR A 369 23.13 -42.62 9.37
N THR A 370 22.95 -43.60 8.47
CA THR A 370 21.75 -44.40 8.08
C THR A 370 20.35 -43.77 7.91
N THR A 371 19.91 -43.69 6.65
CA THR A 371 18.51 -43.69 6.21
C THR A 371 17.94 -45.12 6.10
N PRO A 372 16.68 -45.39 6.52
CA PRO A 372 16.01 -46.66 6.23
C PRO A 372 15.46 -46.70 4.79
N THR A 373 15.54 -47.87 4.17
CA THR A 373 15.17 -48.15 2.77
C THR A 373 13.68 -48.37 2.53
N SER A 374 13.27 -48.18 1.27
CA SER A 374 11.90 -48.16 0.72
C SER A 374 11.03 -49.42 0.86
N ALA A 375 11.42 -50.41 1.69
CA ALA A 375 10.64 -51.63 1.93
C ALA A 375 9.61 -51.50 3.08
N ASP A 376 9.75 -50.50 3.96
CA ASP A 376 8.86 -50.32 5.14
C ASP A 376 7.61 -49.48 4.86
N ARG A 377 7.25 -49.24 3.59
CA ARG A 377 6.09 -48.41 3.18
C ARG A 377 4.89 -49.16 2.62
N MET A 378 4.77 -50.46 2.87
CA MET A 378 3.62 -51.27 2.41
C MET A 378 2.99 -52.11 3.53
N SER A 379 2.39 -51.47 4.54
CA SER A 379 1.33 -52.10 5.34
C SER A 379 0.44 -51.05 6.01
N LYS A 380 -0.48 -50.44 5.26
CA LYS A 380 -1.66 -49.72 5.80
C LYS A 380 -2.69 -49.46 4.69
N ARG A 381 -3.16 -50.53 4.05
CA ARG A 381 -4.39 -50.54 3.25
C ARG A 381 -5.05 -51.91 3.36
N SER A 382 -5.86 -52.08 4.40
CA SER A 382 -7.02 -52.99 4.43
C SER A 382 -7.59 -52.98 5.85
N ASN A 383 -8.79 -52.42 5.99
CA ASN A 383 -9.90 -52.96 6.79
C ASN A 383 -10.96 -51.87 6.95
N THR A 384 -11.74 -51.70 5.89
CA THR A 384 -13.18 -51.45 5.99
C THR A 384 -13.86 -52.73 6.43
N GLU A 385 -14.64 -52.70 7.51
CA GLU A 385 -15.82 -53.57 7.71
C GLU A 385 -16.70 -53.07 8.90
N PRO A 386 -17.95 -53.53 9.07
CA PRO A 386 -19.14 -52.67 8.93
C PRO A 386 -19.89 -52.43 10.25
N LYS A 387 -20.72 -51.36 10.28
CA LYS A 387 -21.67 -51.13 11.37
C LYS A 387 -22.96 -51.94 11.16
N LYS A 388 -23.28 -52.79 12.13
CA LYS A 388 -24.65 -53.27 12.42
C LYS A 388 -24.90 -53.15 13.92
N ALA A 389 -25.89 -52.34 14.27
CA ALA A 389 -27.04 -52.64 15.15
C ALA A 389 -27.91 -51.38 15.18
#